data_AF-A0A0F6AAS9-F1
#
_entry.id   AF-A0A0F6AAS9-F1
#
_cell.length_a   1.000
_cell.length_b   1.000
_cell.length_c   1.000
_cell.angle_alpha   90.00
_cell.angle_beta   90.00
_cell.angle_gamma   90.00
#
_symmetry.space_group_name_H-M   'P 1'
#
loop_
_entity.id
_entity.type
_entity.pdbx_description
1 polymer ?
#
loop_
_entity_poly.entity_id
_entity_poly.type
_entity_poly.pdbx_seq_one_letter_code
_entity_poly.pdbx_strand_id
1 'polypeptide(L)'
;MLRLSGVIAVLASGLFLGACSEPSERINLAQFKERVQALNWFMLDNTIASAEKVMPYDELYLFRRNSLLNTLDQSQIAPNDKDTLAYLTIQQRYPERYLGWPMQSNIAKKALEHFNYQQVDAWLNRTQKRLESARDSNILISRIEKEQLLAYLAETKHQSDEKEALTVFLQQYNTRSGIGLSQLPNGTEWYQSKLNYYLGHVSTPHDLTRLLNAVKADVPKNISPNKQLLTSSVQPAALMLLDEGCEHAPGLNWRDHFIDIRKTVAQCQLSIDKDTLKIAAIVAEVDLGVHAFSWSQQQAMHRLQTRLNLNEAQAYALLKSIVFYPATILVFLEQLKLQ
;
A
#
# COMPACT_ATOMS: atom_id res chain seq x y z
N MET A 1 -17.09 -39.99 55.24
CA MET A 1 -18.37 -39.35 54.87
C MET A 1 -18.16 -37.86 54.72
N LEU A 2 -18.74 -37.29 53.67
CA LEU A 2 -18.64 -35.90 53.21
C LEU A 2 -19.02 -34.85 54.27
N ARG A 3 -18.40 -33.65 54.21
CA ARG A 3 -18.99 -32.47 53.53
C ARG A 3 -18.05 -31.26 53.48
N LEU A 4 -18.00 -30.70 52.27
CA LEU A 4 -17.43 -29.43 51.83
C LEU A 4 -18.11 -28.22 52.48
N SER A 5 -17.34 -27.14 52.67
CA SER A 5 -17.64 -25.72 52.41
C SER A 5 -16.36 -24.95 52.79
N GLY A 6 -15.62 -24.22 51.95
CA GLY A 6 -15.99 -23.43 50.79
C GLY A 6 -15.80 -21.94 51.13
N VAL A 7 -14.56 -21.47 51.26
CA VAL A 7 -14.22 -20.03 51.31
C VAL A 7 -13.13 -19.76 50.30
N ILE A 8 -13.51 -19.11 49.20
CA ILE A 8 -12.64 -18.66 48.12
C ILE A 8 -11.97 -17.36 48.58
N ALA A 9 -10.65 -17.40 48.71
CA ALA A 9 -9.83 -16.20 48.89
C ALA A 9 -9.74 -15.46 47.54
N VAL A 10 -10.38 -14.29 47.46
CA VAL A 10 -10.19 -13.36 46.34
C VAL A 10 -8.95 -12.52 46.63
N LEU A 11 -7.81 -12.95 46.08
CA LEU A 11 -6.61 -12.14 45.96
C LEU A 11 -6.85 -11.10 44.85
N ALA A 12 -7.22 -9.89 45.27
CA ALA A 12 -7.22 -8.70 44.43
C ALA A 12 -5.77 -8.36 44.06
N SER A 13 -5.28 -8.96 42.97
CA SER A 13 -4.01 -8.59 42.36
C SER A 13 -4.25 -7.31 41.55
N GLY A 14 -3.79 -6.18 42.11
CA GLY A 14 -3.78 -4.89 41.44
C GLY A 14 -3.00 -4.99 40.13
N LEU A 15 -3.73 -4.93 39.01
CA LEU A 15 -3.14 -4.67 37.70
C LEU A 15 -2.58 -3.24 37.73
N PHE A 16 -1.26 -3.14 37.77
CA PHE A 16 -0.53 -1.91 37.50
C PHE A 16 -0.86 -1.44 36.07
N LEU A 17 -1.86 -0.57 35.95
CA LEU A 17 -2.03 0.33 34.81
C LEU A 17 -1.07 1.51 34.99
N GLY A 18 0.20 1.30 34.64
CA GLY A 18 1.17 2.36 34.37
C GLY A 18 1.86 2.01 33.06
N ALA A 19 1.90 2.86 32.03
CA ALA A 19 2.12 4.29 32.08
C ALA A 19 1.24 5.06 31.08
N CYS A 20 0.48 6.03 31.57
CA CYS A 20 0.29 7.28 30.83
C CYS A 20 1.61 8.04 30.94
N SER A 21 2.52 7.86 29.98
CA SER A 21 3.65 8.77 29.83
C SER A 21 3.11 10.17 29.54
N GLU A 22 3.73 11.19 30.13
CA GLU A 22 3.49 12.62 29.86
C GLU A 22 3.30 12.87 28.36
N PRO A 23 2.47 13.86 27.95
CA PRO A 23 2.31 14.16 26.54
C PRO A 23 3.66 14.60 26.01
N SER A 24 4.28 13.73 25.21
CA SER A 24 5.37 14.08 24.30
C SER A 24 5.06 15.44 23.67
N GLU A 25 6.03 16.34 23.69
CA GLU A 25 5.92 17.66 23.07
C GLU A 25 5.24 17.53 21.70
N ARG A 26 4.09 18.20 21.55
CA ARG A 26 3.31 18.14 20.33
C ARG A 26 4.12 18.75 19.20
N ILE A 27 4.18 18.08 18.06
CA ILE A 27 4.89 18.58 16.88
C ILE A 27 3.91 19.22 15.89
N ASN A 28 4.34 20.25 15.19
CA ASN A 28 3.54 20.86 14.13
C ASN A 28 3.63 20.05 12.82
N LEU A 29 2.79 20.41 11.83
CA LEU A 29 2.72 19.70 10.55
C LEU A 29 4.04 19.74 9.76
N ALA A 30 4.81 20.82 9.83
CA ALA A 30 6.08 20.93 9.11
C ALA A 30 7.13 19.96 9.69
N GLN A 31 7.25 19.93 11.02
CA GLN A 31 8.11 18.98 11.72
C GLN A 31 7.68 17.53 11.48
N PHE A 32 6.36 17.27 11.45
CA PHE A 32 5.85 15.95 11.12
C PHE A 32 6.23 15.53 9.70
N LYS A 33 6.04 16.40 8.70
CA LYS A 33 6.41 16.16 7.29
C LYS A 33 7.88 15.78 7.15
N GLU A 34 8.77 16.56 7.75
CA GLU A 34 10.21 16.30 7.74
C GLU A 34 10.53 14.92 8.34
N ARG A 35 10.03 14.64 9.54
CA ARG A 35 10.32 13.38 10.26
C ARG A 35 9.72 12.16 9.58
N VAL A 36 8.49 12.26 9.04
CA VAL A 36 7.87 11.12 8.35
C VAL A 36 8.57 10.82 7.03
N GLN A 37 9.08 11.83 6.31
CA GLN A 37 9.90 11.63 5.11
C GLN A 37 11.24 10.99 5.46
N ALA A 38 11.92 11.49 6.50
CA ALA A 38 13.18 10.93 6.97
C ALA A 38 13.03 9.46 7.42
N LEU A 39 11.92 9.12 8.08
CA LEU A 39 11.60 7.75 8.51
C LEU A 39 11.24 6.82 7.33
N ASN A 40 10.58 7.34 6.27
CA ASN A 40 10.20 6.59 5.08
C ASN A 40 11.14 6.85 3.89
N TRP A 41 12.43 7.06 4.16
CA TRP A 41 13.46 7.35 3.16
C TRP A 41 13.47 6.35 1.98
N PHE A 42 13.13 5.09 2.23
CA PHE A 42 13.08 4.02 1.22
C PHE A 42 11.98 4.21 0.16
N MET A 43 10.97 5.05 0.41
CA MET A 43 9.92 5.40 -0.57
C MET A 43 10.30 6.57 -1.47
N LEU A 44 11.42 7.23 -1.18
CA LEU A 44 11.87 8.43 -1.88
C LEU A 44 12.95 8.04 -2.90
N ASP A 45 12.97 8.72 -4.05
CA ASP A 45 13.93 8.45 -5.13
C ASP A 45 15.27 9.15 -4.91
N ASN A 46 15.34 10.09 -3.96
CA ASN A 46 16.54 10.85 -3.63
C ASN A 46 17.15 10.36 -2.30
N THR A 47 18.49 10.35 -2.23
CA THR A 47 19.25 10.17 -1.00
C THR A 47 19.08 11.41 -0.12
N ILE A 48 18.11 11.37 0.78
CA ILE A 48 17.85 12.47 1.70
C ILE A 48 19.01 12.57 2.71
N ALA A 49 19.67 13.73 2.76
CA ALA A 49 20.78 13.99 3.67
C ALA A 49 20.40 13.82 5.16
N SER A 50 19.10 13.91 5.49
CA SER A 50 18.51 13.70 6.82
C SER A 50 17.86 12.33 7.02
N ALA A 51 18.10 11.33 6.14
CA ALA A 51 17.50 9.99 6.29
C ALA A 51 17.77 9.40 7.68
N GLU A 52 16.72 8.93 8.34
CA GLU A 52 16.89 8.26 9.63
C GLU A 52 17.56 6.90 9.41
N LYS A 53 18.60 6.60 10.21
CA LYS A 53 19.25 5.28 10.25
C LYS A 53 18.40 4.24 10.99
N VAL A 54 17.16 4.06 10.56
CA VAL A 54 16.22 3.06 11.07
C VAL A 54 15.82 2.14 9.92
N MET A 55 15.90 0.82 10.15
CA MET A 55 15.54 -0.15 9.12
C MET A 55 14.02 -0.15 8.90
N PRO A 56 13.55 -0.09 7.64
CA PRO A 56 12.13 -0.06 7.36
C PRO A 56 11.41 -1.28 7.96
N TYR A 57 10.24 -1.04 8.53
CA TYR A 57 9.38 -2.07 9.10
C TYR A 57 9.99 -2.88 10.25
N ASP A 58 11.14 -2.52 10.82
CA ASP A 58 11.55 -3.09 12.11
C ASP A 58 10.68 -2.55 13.27
N GLU A 59 10.88 -3.06 14.49
CA GLU A 59 10.09 -2.62 15.65
C GLU A 59 10.32 -1.14 15.98
N LEU A 60 11.54 -0.64 15.81
CA LEU A 60 11.89 0.74 16.09
C LEU A 60 11.19 1.68 15.09
N TYR A 61 11.19 1.32 13.81
CA TYR A 61 10.47 2.01 12.75
C TYR A 61 8.97 2.05 13.05
N LEU A 62 8.35 0.91 13.37
CA LEU A 62 6.92 0.84 13.66
C LEU A 62 6.56 1.70 14.88
N PHE A 63 7.38 1.63 15.92
CA PHE A 63 7.23 2.45 17.12
C PHE A 63 7.34 3.95 16.81
N ARG A 64 8.37 4.38 16.09
CA ARG A 64 8.57 5.79 15.69
C ARG A 64 7.45 6.29 14.81
N ARG A 65 7.01 5.48 13.83
CA ARG A 65 5.90 5.82 12.95
C ARG A 65 4.60 6.03 13.72
N ASN A 66 4.31 5.16 14.69
CA ASN A 66 3.14 5.33 15.58
C ASN A 66 3.29 6.57 16.47
N SER A 67 4.48 6.81 17.04
CA SER A 67 4.76 7.99 17.85
C SER A 67 4.56 9.29 17.06
N LEU A 68 5.08 9.39 15.82
CA LEU A 68 4.88 10.56 14.95
C LEU A 68 3.40 10.87 14.71
N LEU A 69 2.57 9.87 14.41
CA LEU A 69 1.13 10.09 14.22
C LEU A 69 0.44 10.55 15.51
N ASN A 70 0.85 10.02 16.66
CA ASN A 70 0.23 10.35 17.95
C ASN A 70 0.69 11.69 18.54
N THR A 71 1.87 12.18 18.15
CA THR A 71 2.48 13.43 18.63
C THR A 71 2.09 14.66 17.82
N LEU A 72 1.63 14.48 16.57
CA LEU A 72 1.19 15.58 15.72
C LEU A 72 0.03 16.37 16.35
N ASP A 73 0.18 17.69 16.42
CA ASP A 73 -0.91 18.61 16.77
C ASP A 73 -1.91 18.71 15.61
N GLN A 74 -3.14 18.24 15.84
CA GLN A 74 -4.20 18.21 14.84
C GLN A 74 -5.08 19.46 14.83
N SER A 75 -4.84 20.43 15.72
CA SER A 75 -5.70 21.61 15.91
C SER A 75 -5.75 22.51 14.66
N GLN A 76 -4.64 22.65 13.94
CA GLN A 76 -4.48 23.54 12.77
C GLN A 76 -4.28 22.80 11.44
N ILE A 77 -4.64 21.52 11.36
CA ILE A 77 -4.46 20.71 10.14
C ILE A 77 -5.64 20.91 9.19
N ALA A 78 -5.34 21.13 7.91
CA ALA A 78 -6.33 21.23 6.85
C ALA A 78 -7.15 19.93 6.70
N PRO A 79 -8.42 19.98 6.28
CA PRO A 79 -9.27 18.80 6.17
C PRO A 79 -8.66 17.64 5.36
N ASN A 80 -8.08 17.93 4.18
CA ASN A 80 -7.48 16.89 3.33
C ASN A 80 -6.30 16.17 4.02
N ASP A 81 -5.50 16.90 4.80
CA ASP A 81 -4.40 16.34 5.58
C ASP A 81 -4.95 15.49 6.74
N LYS A 82 -6.07 15.90 7.37
CA LYS A 82 -6.75 15.10 8.41
C LYS A 82 -7.25 13.76 7.87
N ASP A 83 -7.87 13.75 6.69
CA ASP A 83 -8.31 12.51 6.04
C ASP A 83 -7.14 11.59 5.72
N THR A 84 -6.02 12.17 5.26
CA THR A 84 -4.78 11.43 4.99
C THR A 84 -4.21 10.84 6.26
N LEU A 85 -4.16 11.59 7.36
CA LEU A 85 -3.69 11.09 8.65
C LEU A 85 -4.57 9.97 9.19
N ALA A 86 -5.90 10.12 9.10
CA ALA A 86 -6.84 9.07 9.48
C ALA A 86 -6.62 7.79 8.66
N TYR A 87 -6.45 7.92 7.35
CA TYR A 87 -6.10 6.81 6.46
C TYR A 87 -4.78 6.15 6.85
N LEU A 88 -3.73 6.93 7.13
CA LEU A 88 -2.43 6.41 7.53
C LEU A 88 -2.48 5.69 8.88
N THR A 89 -3.24 6.20 9.86
CA THR A 89 -3.49 5.53 11.14
C THR A 89 -4.18 4.18 10.92
N ILE A 90 -5.15 4.12 10.01
CA ILE A 90 -5.82 2.87 9.62
C ILE A 90 -4.81 1.90 8.98
N GLN A 91 -3.96 2.36 8.03
CA GLN A 91 -2.92 1.52 7.41
C GLN A 91 -1.98 0.87 8.44
N GLN A 92 -1.68 1.54 9.56
CA GLN A 92 -0.82 0.96 10.61
C GLN A 92 -1.41 -0.29 11.29
N ARG A 93 -2.74 -0.44 11.29
CA ARG A 93 -3.44 -1.50 12.02
C ARG A 93 -3.69 -2.75 11.17
N TYR A 94 -3.54 -2.64 9.86
CA TYR A 94 -3.81 -3.72 8.91
C TYR A 94 -2.68 -4.75 8.83
N PRO A 95 -2.90 -5.87 8.10
CA PRO A 95 -1.90 -6.90 7.88
C PRO A 95 -0.53 -6.42 7.40
N GLU A 96 -0.40 -5.20 6.88
CA GLU A 96 0.88 -4.57 6.54
C GLU A 96 1.92 -4.58 7.67
N ARG A 97 1.51 -4.64 8.94
CA ARG A 97 2.47 -4.81 10.04
C ARG A 97 3.19 -6.16 10.01
N TYR A 98 2.51 -7.20 9.52
CA TYR A 98 3.05 -8.55 9.35
C TYR A 98 3.84 -8.68 8.03
N LEU A 99 3.50 -7.87 7.02
CA LEU A 99 4.19 -7.83 5.72
C LEU A 99 5.32 -6.78 5.76
N GLY A 100 6.47 -7.19 6.29
CA GLY A 100 7.63 -6.32 6.56
C GLY A 100 8.38 -5.75 5.35
N TRP A 101 7.93 -6.03 4.12
CA TRP A 101 8.54 -5.51 2.90
C TRP A 101 7.46 -4.93 1.98
N PRO A 102 7.40 -3.61 1.74
CA PRO A 102 6.55 -2.97 0.72
C PRO A 102 6.89 -3.42 -0.69
N MET A 103 5.88 -3.77 -1.49
CA MET A 103 6.07 -4.15 -2.89
C MET A 103 6.45 -2.97 -3.80
N GLN A 104 6.29 -1.75 -3.30
CA GLN A 104 6.55 -0.51 -4.04
C GLN A 104 8.04 -0.14 -4.06
N SER A 105 8.88 -0.76 -3.21
CA SER A 105 10.29 -0.37 -3.07
C SER A 105 11.23 -1.55 -2.81
N ASN A 106 12.35 -1.57 -3.55
CA ASN A 106 13.45 -2.51 -3.33
C ASN A 106 14.29 -2.07 -2.12
N ILE A 107 13.80 -2.36 -0.91
CA ILE A 107 14.49 -2.02 0.33
C ILE A 107 15.87 -2.67 0.40
N ALA A 108 16.01 -3.95 0.01
CA ALA A 108 17.31 -4.63 0.07
C ALA A 108 18.39 -3.89 -0.74
N LYS A 109 18.05 -3.38 -1.92
CA LYS A 109 18.96 -2.55 -2.72
C LYS A 109 19.22 -1.21 -2.04
N LYS A 110 18.17 -0.47 -1.67
CA LYS A 110 18.28 0.88 -1.09
C LYS A 110 19.00 0.89 0.27
N ALA A 111 18.82 -0.14 1.09
CA ALA A 111 19.42 -0.24 2.41
C ALA A 111 20.95 -0.35 2.37
N LEU A 112 21.53 -0.89 1.30
CA LEU A 112 22.98 -0.97 1.11
C LEU A 112 23.64 0.42 0.95
N GLU A 113 22.85 1.46 0.68
CA GLU A 113 23.35 2.84 0.60
C GLU A 113 23.49 3.50 1.99
N HIS A 114 22.83 2.95 3.02
CA HIS A 114 22.71 3.59 4.33
C HIS A 114 23.15 2.71 5.51
N PHE A 115 23.21 1.38 5.32
CA PHE A 115 23.46 0.40 6.36
C PHE A 115 24.57 -0.57 5.96
N ASN A 116 25.24 -1.15 6.96
CA ASN A 116 26.23 -2.20 6.70
C ASN A 116 25.56 -3.54 6.39
N TYR A 117 26.33 -4.47 5.83
CA TYR A 117 25.82 -5.79 5.42
C TYR A 117 25.18 -6.57 6.56
N GLN A 118 25.77 -6.57 7.76
CA GLN A 118 25.20 -7.25 8.92
C GLN A 118 23.81 -6.72 9.30
N GLN A 119 23.59 -5.40 9.19
CA GLN A 119 22.28 -4.79 9.43
C GLN A 119 21.27 -5.20 8.35
N VAL A 120 21.69 -5.27 7.09
CA VAL A 120 20.86 -5.74 5.97
C VAL A 120 20.49 -7.22 6.15
N ASP A 121 21.44 -8.07 6.52
CA ASP A 121 21.22 -9.50 6.79
C ASP A 121 20.25 -9.72 7.96
N ALA A 122 20.43 -8.96 9.04
CA ALA A 122 19.48 -8.97 10.16
C ALA A 122 18.06 -8.57 9.74
N TRP A 123 17.93 -7.64 8.79
CA TRP A 123 16.64 -7.22 8.23
C TRP A 123 16.03 -8.29 7.30
N LEU A 124 16.83 -8.95 6.47
CA LEU A 124 16.39 -10.07 5.62
C LEU A 124 15.85 -11.24 6.47
N ASN A 125 16.61 -11.63 7.49
CA ASN A 125 16.19 -12.67 8.45
C ASN A 125 14.91 -12.27 9.19
N ARG A 126 14.79 -11.01 9.63
CA ARG A 126 13.55 -10.50 10.26
C ARG A 126 12.36 -10.58 9.29
N THR A 127 12.57 -10.25 8.03
CA THR A 127 11.53 -10.33 6.99
C THR A 127 11.04 -11.76 6.82
N GLN A 128 11.95 -12.74 6.76
CA GLN A 128 11.57 -14.16 6.74
C GLN A 128 10.72 -14.54 7.96
N LYS A 129 11.20 -14.24 9.17
CA LYS A 129 10.48 -14.56 10.43
C LYS A 129 9.10 -13.92 10.50
N ARG A 130 8.95 -12.70 9.96
CA ARG A 130 7.65 -12.04 9.86
C ARG A 130 6.71 -12.73 8.88
N LEU A 131 7.21 -13.19 7.74
CA LEU A 131 6.41 -13.96 6.77
C LEU A 131 5.98 -15.33 7.34
N GLU A 132 6.84 -15.96 8.15
CA GLU A 132 6.50 -17.18 8.92
C GLU A 132 5.36 -16.90 9.91
N SER A 133 5.50 -15.88 10.75
CA SER A 133 4.45 -15.49 11.71
C SER A 133 3.14 -15.05 11.03
N ALA A 134 3.25 -14.35 9.89
CA ALA A 134 2.11 -13.96 9.08
C ALA A 134 1.36 -15.19 8.56
N ARG A 135 2.09 -16.21 8.08
CA ARG A 135 1.52 -17.49 7.64
C ARG A 135 0.74 -18.19 8.76
N ASP A 136 1.28 -18.19 9.98
CA ASP A 136 0.59 -18.78 11.15
C ASP A 136 -0.71 -18.03 11.49
N SER A 137 -0.80 -16.75 11.10
CA SER A 137 -1.99 -15.91 11.24
C SER A 137 -2.89 -15.90 9.99
N ASN A 138 -2.63 -16.79 9.01
CA ASN A 138 -3.30 -16.83 7.70
C ASN A 138 -3.24 -15.50 6.91
N ILE A 139 -2.16 -14.73 7.12
CA ILE A 139 -1.83 -13.52 6.36
C ILE A 139 -0.76 -13.91 5.34
N LEU A 140 -1.21 -14.33 4.17
CA LEU A 140 -0.32 -14.81 3.11
C LEU A 140 -0.13 -13.74 2.03
N ILE A 141 1.09 -13.60 1.54
CA ILE A 141 1.35 -12.81 0.33
C ILE A 141 0.74 -13.49 -0.90
N SER A 142 0.38 -12.71 -1.92
CA SER A 142 -0.08 -13.20 -3.21
C SER A 142 1.09 -13.70 -4.07
N ARG A 143 0.76 -14.38 -5.17
CA ARG A 143 1.76 -14.79 -6.15
C ARG A 143 2.52 -13.60 -6.76
N ILE A 144 1.83 -12.49 -7.05
CA ILE A 144 2.44 -11.30 -7.63
C ILE A 144 3.40 -10.63 -6.62
N GLU A 145 3.00 -10.55 -5.35
CA GLU A 145 3.85 -10.04 -4.26
C GLU A 145 5.10 -10.91 -4.09
N LYS A 146 4.93 -12.24 -4.11
CA LYS A 146 6.05 -13.20 -4.03
C LYS A 146 7.04 -13.05 -5.18
N GLU A 147 6.55 -12.98 -6.41
CA GLU A 147 7.36 -12.77 -7.61
C GLU A 147 8.15 -11.46 -7.52
N GLN A 148 7.56 -10.39 -6.98
CA GLN A 148 8.24 -9.11 -6.78
C GLN A 148 9.36 -9.18 -5.73
N LEU A 149 9.14 -9.87 -4.60
CA LEU A 149 10.17 -10.06 -3.58
C LEU A 149 11.36 -10.87 -4.11
N LEU A 150 11.09 -11.95 -4.86
CA LEU A 150 12.13 -12.73 -5.52
C LEU A 150 12.93 -11.89 -6.54
N ALA A 151 12.25 -11.03 -7.30
CA ALA A 151 12.93 -10.10 -8.21
C ALA A 151 13.85 -9.12 -7.46
N TYR A 152 13.41 -8.56 -6.33
CA TYR A 152 14.25 -7.69 -5.51
C TYR A 152 15.49 -8.40 -4.95
N LEU A 153 15.35 -9.66 -4.54
CA LEU A 153 16.49 -10.49 -4.10
C LEU A 153 17.42 -10.83 -5.27
N ALA A 154 16.91 -11.05 -6.48
CA ALA A 154 17.75 -11.25 -7.66
C ALA A 154 18.57 -10.00 -8.02
N GLU A 155 17.97 -8.80 -7.87
CA GLU A 155 18.61 -7.52 -8.18
C GLU A 155 19.63 -7.06 -7.12
N THR A 156 19.52 -7.51 -5.87
CA THR A 156 20.44 -7.05 -4.82
C THR A 156 21.85 -7.61 -5.00
N LYS A 157 22.84 -6.72 -4.94
CA LYS A 157 24.27 -7.05 -5.13
C LYS A 157 24.88 -7.73 -3.91
N HIS A 158 24.28 -7.57 -2.73
CA HIS A 158 24.72 -8.22 -1.51
C HIS A 158 24.42 -9.72 -1.60
N GLN A 159 25.44 -10.55 -1.45
CA GLN A 159 25.31 -12.01 -1.45
C GLN A 159 25.64 -12.50 -0.03
N SER A 160 24.67 -13.13 0.62
CA SER A 160 24.76 -13.61 2.00
C SER A 160 23.90 -14.85 2.20
N ASP A 161 24.18 -15.58 3.27
CA ASP A 161 23.41 -16.75 3.65
C ASP A 161 21.96 -16.37 3.99
N GLU A 162 21.73 -15.18 4.59
CA GLU A 162 20.39 -14.67 4.90
C GLU A 162 19.58 -14.36 3.64
N LYS A 163 20.22 -13.82 2.59
CA LYS A 163 19.59 -13.63 1.28
C LYS A 163 19.20 -14.97 0.66
N GLU A 164 20.11 -15.94 0.67
CA GLU A 164 19.86 -17.26 0.09
C GLU A 164 18.74 -17.98 0.85
N ALA A 165 18.77 -17.96 2.18
CA ALA A 165 17.74 -18.52 3.04
C ALA A 165 16.35 -17.91 2.76
N LEU A 166 16.25 -16.58 2.66
CA LEU A 166 14.99 -15.92 2.33
C LEU A 166 14.53 -16.26 0.90
N THR A 167 15.46 -16.39 -0.04
CA THR A 167 15.15 -16.77 -1.44
C THR A 167 14.55 -18.17 -1.49
N VAL A 168 15.21 -19.16 -0.86
CA VAL A 168 14.71 -20.54 -0.77
C VAL A 168 13.36 -20.61 -0.06
N PHE A 169 13.22 -19.88 1.06
CA PHE A 169 11.96 -19.77 1.78
C PHE A 169 10.82 -19.26 0.88
N LEU A 170 11.04 -18.17 0.14
CA LEU A 170 10.05 -17.60 -0.78
C LEU A 170 9.73 -18.54 -1.94
N GLN A 171 10.70 -19.27 -2.50
CA GLN A 171 10.43 -20.26 -3.55
C GLN A 171 9.44 -21.33 -3.08
N GLN A 172 9.54 -21.76 -1.82
CA GLN A 172 8.68 -22.76 -1.19
C GLN A 172 7.41 -22.18 -0.54
N TYR A 173 7.26 -20.85 -0.52
CA TYR A 173 6.17 -20.18 0.19
C TYR A 173 4.81 -20.39 -0.49
N ASN A 174 3.83 -20.84 0.30
CA ASN A 174 2.44 -20.98 -0.08
C ASN A 174 1.75 -19.61 -0.09
N THR A 175 1.32 -19.16 -1.26
CA THR A 175 0.63 -17.88 -1.43
C THR A 175 -0.87 -18.02 -1.22
N ARG A 176 -1.56 -16.91 -0.93
CA ARG A 176 -3.02 -16.86 -1.05
C ARG A 176 -3.47 -17.16 -2.50
N SER A 177 -4.69 -17.69 -2.65
CA SER A 177 -5.20 -18.21 -3.93
C SER A 177 -5.49 -17.12 -4.97
N GLY A 178 -5.83 -15.93 -4.52
CA GLY A 178 -6.08 -14.75 -5.34
C GLY A 178 -5.18 -13.58 -4.96
N ILE A 179 -5.16 -12.59 -5.84
CA ILE A 179 -4.21 -11.47 -5.80
C ILE A 179 -4.79 -10.24 -5.09
N GLY A 180 -6.10 -10.21 -4.89
CA GLY A 180 -6.82 -9.10 -4.24
C GLY A 180 -6.65 -8.99 -2.73
N LEU A 181 -7.11 -7.86 -2.19
CA LEU A 181 -7.09 -7.59 -0.75
C LEU A 181 -8.19 -8.32 0.00
N SER A 182 -9.37 -8.51 -0.60
CA SER A 182 -10.53 -9.23 -0.01
C SER A 182 -10.19 -10.60 0.59
N GLN A 183 -9.11 -11.23 0.14
CA GLN A 183 -8.66 -12.53 0.61
C GLN A 183 -7.77 -12.50 1.86
N LEU A 184 -7.38 -11.31 2.32
CA LEU A 184 -6.70 -11.13 3.59
C LEU A 184 -7.72 -11.09 4.74
N PRO A 185 -7.33 -11.45 5.97
CA PRO A 185 -8.13 -11.16 7.15
C PRO A 185 -8.46 -9.65 7.24
N ASN A 186 -9.76 -9.33 7.35
CA ASN A 186 -10.30 -7.95 7.28
C ASN A 186 -9.97 -7.19 5.96
N GLY A 187 -9.73 -7.95 4.89
CA GLY A 187 -9.31 -7.43 3.60
C GLY A 187 -10.38 -6.60 2.89
N THR A 188 -11.66 -6.94 3.08
CA THR A 188 -12.80 -6.19 2.54
C THR A 188 -12.90 -4.82 3.18
N GLU A 189 -12.82 -4.74 4.50
CA GLU A 189 -12.83 -3.49 5.26
C GLU A 189 -11.60 -2.64 4.92
N TRP A 190 -10.45 -3.28 4.73
CA TRP A 190 -9.25 -2.60 4.30
C TRP A 190 -9.41 -1.97 2.92
N TYR A 191 -9.86 -2.74 1.94
CA TYR A 191 -10.09 -2.19 0.61
C TYR A 191 -11.15 -1.09 0.63
N GLN A 192 -12.23 -1.24 1.40
CA GLN A 192 -13.22 -0.19 1.59
C GLN A 192 -12.62 1.09 2.20
N SER A 193 -11.70 0.98 3.17
CA SER A 193 -11.01 2.15 3.72
C SER A 193 -10.16 2.89 2.67
N LYS A 194 -9.57 2.15 1.73
CA LYS A 194 -8.82 2.73 0.60
C LYS A 194 -9.76 3.42 -0.39
N LEU A 195 -10.89 2.78 -0.74
CA LEU A 195 -11.93 3.41 -1.56
C LEU A 195 -12.39 4.73 -0.93
N ASN A 196 -12.75 4.72 0.36
CA ASN A 196 -13.21 5.92 1.06
C ASN A 196 -12.16 7.04 1.03
N TYR A 197 -10.88 6.70 1.21
CA TYR A 197 -9.80 7.67 1.15
C TYR A 197 -9.67 8.29 -0.24
N TYR A 198 -9.50 7.48 -1.29
CA TYR A 198 -9.26 7.96 -2.66
C TYR A 198 -10.48 8.64 -3.29
N LEU A 199 -11.69 8.24 -2.90
CA LEU A 199 -12.95 8.86 -3.35
C LEU A 199 -13.33 10.12 -2.55
N GLY A 200 -12.79 10.27 -1.33
CA GLY A 200 -13.21 11.32 -0.40
C GLY A 200 -14.63 11.14 0.17
N HIS A 201 -15.30 10.03 -0.13
CA HIS A 201 -16.63 9.69 0.37
C HIS A 201 -16.83 8.17 0.40
N VAL A 202 -17.84 7.71 1.14
CA VAL A 202 -18.17 6.29 1.22
C VAL A 202 -18.97 5.85 -0.01
N SER A 203 -18.44 4.88 -0.75
CA SER A 203 -19.12 4.22 -1.86
C SER A 203 -18.84 2.72 -1.83
N THR A 204 -19.87 1.89 -2.04
CA THR A 204 -19.69 0.43 -2.06
C THR A 204 -19.09 -0.02 -3.40
N PRO A 205 -18.34 -1.15 -3.44
CA PRO A 205 -17.83 -1.69 -4.70
C PRO A 205 -18.91 -1.96 -5.75
N HIS A 206 -20.12 -2.33 -5.32
CA HIS A 206 -21.25 -2.57 -6.22
C HIS A 206 -21.78 -1.28 -6.86
N ASP A 207 -21.87 -0.19 -6.10
CA ASP A 207 -22.29 1.11 -6.64
C ASP A 207 -21.27 1.66 -7.64
N LEU A 208 -19.98 1.52 -7.32
CA LEU A 208 -18.88 1.88 -8.22
C LEU A 208 -18.92 1.07 -9.51
N THR A 209 -19.18 -0.23 -9.41
CA THR A 209 -19.32 -1.09 -10.60
C THR A 209 -20.48 -0.66 -11.49
N ARG A 210 -21.62 -0.30 -10.89
CA ARG A 210 -22.80 0.20 -11.63
C ARG A 210 -22.45 1.48 -12.39
N LEU A 211 -21.77 2.41 -11.73
CA LEU A 211 -21.31 3.67 -12.33
C LEU A 211 -20.32 3.40 -13.46
N LEU A 212 -19.29 2.60 -13.22
CA LEU A 212 -18.29 2.28 -14.24
C LEU A 212 -18.91 1.59 -15.45
N ASN A 213 -19.91 0.72 -15.27
CA ASN A 213 -20.62 0.11 -16.39
C ASN A 213 -21.37 1.12 -17.26
N ALA A 214 -21.93 2.18 -16.66
CA ALA A 214 -22.56 3.27 -17.41
C ALA A 214 -21.50 4.05 -18.21
N VAL A 215 -20.39 4.43 -17.58
CA VAL A 215 -19.29 5.19 -18.23
C VAL A 215 -18.64 4.37 -19.35
N LYS A 216 -18.56 3.04 -19.19
CA LYS A 216 -17.95 2.15 -20.19
C LYS A 216 -18.87 1.80 -21.37
N ALA A 217 -20.14 2.20 -21.37
CA ALA A 217 -21.10 1.81 -22.41
C ALA A 217 -20.61 2.18 -23.82
N ASP A 218 -19.99 3.36 -23.95
CA ASP A 218 -19.50 3.90 -25.21
C ASP A 218 -17.99 3.70 -25.43
N VAL A 219 -17.33 2.94 -24.55
CA VAL A 219 -15.89 2.69 -24.62
C VAL A 219 -15.60 1.68 -25.74
N PRO A 220 -14.84 2.06 -26.79
CA PRO A 220 -14.42 1.15 -27.84
C PRO A 220 -13.80 -0.12 -27.26
N LYS A 221 -14.00 -1.25 -27.95
CA LYS A 221 -13.54 -2.54 -27.44
C LYS A 221 -12.02 -2.63 -27.31
N ASN A 222 -11.26 -1.79 -28.02
CA ASN A 222 -9.81 -1.90 -28.17
C ASN A 222 -9.20 -0.48 -28.11
N ILE A 223 -9.00 0.09 -26.92
CA ILE A 223 -8.29 1.36 -26.77
C ILE A 223 -6.81 1.07 -26.52
N SER A 224 -5.90 1.72 -27.23
CA SER A 224 -4.47 1.58 -26.95
C SER A 224 -4.03 2.67 -25.96
N PRO A 225 -3.54 2.34 -24.75
CA PRO A 225 -3.04 3.34 -23.82
C PRO A 225 -1.69 3.91 -24.27
N ASN A 226 -1.34 5.08 -23.74
CA ASN A 226 -0.01 5.66 -23.90
C ASN A 226 1.07 4.70 -23.37
N LYS A 227 2.24 4.68 -24.02
CA LYS A 227 3.42 3.88 -23.64
C LYS A 227 3.86 4.11 -22.20
N GLN A 228 3.64 5.30 -21.64
CA GLN A 228 4.02 5.61 -20.25
C GLN A 228 3.32 4.68 -19.23
N LEU A 229 2.02 4.36 -19.44
CA LEU A 229 1.26 3.39 -18.63
C LEU A 229 1.89 1.98 -18.62
N LEU A 230 2.77 1.69 -19.58
CA LEU A 230 3.24 0.34 -19.90
C LEU A 230 4.67 0.06 -19.43
N THR A 231 5.33 1.01 -18.77
CA THR A 231 6.78 0.98 -18.54
C THR A 231 7.21 0.90 -17.08
N SER A 232 6.36 1.24 -16.10
CA SER A 232 6.75 1.23 -14.69
C SER A 232 5.71 0.59 -13.79
N SER A 233 6.15 -0.36 -12.96
CA SER A 233 5.35 -0.89 -11.83
C SER A 233 5.65 -0.18 -10.52
N VAL A 234 6.52 0.85 -10.55
CA VAL A 234 7.00 1.56 -9.37
C VAL A 234 6.04 2.66 -8.94
N GLN A 235 5.16 3.14 -9.82
CA GLN A 235 4.18 4.19 -9.50
C GLN A 235 2.73 3.68 -9.63
N PRO A 236 1.79 4.33 -8.92
CA PRO A 236 0.36 4.10 -9.12
C PRO A 236 -0.05 4.39 -10.57
N ALA A 237 -0.84 3.51 -11.17
CA ALA A 237 -1.40 3.71 -12.52
C ALA A 237 -2.14 5.06 -12.64
N ALA A 238 -2.70 5.54 -11.54
CA ALA A 238 -3.38 6.83 -11.50
C ALA A 238 -2.47 8.01 -11.89
N LEU A 239 -1.21 8.00 -11.43
CA LEU A 239 -0.23 9.04 -11.77
C LEU A 239 0.35 8.82 -13.17
N MET A 240 0.50 7.57 -13.60
CA MET A 240 1.01 7.23 -14.93
C MET A 240 0.06 7.62 -16.08
N LEU A 241 -1.22 7.86 -15.77
CA LEU A 241 -2.22 8.36 -16.71
C LEU A 241 -2.24 9.87 -16.84
N LEU A 242 -1.50 10.61 -16.01
CA LEU A 242 -1.45 12.06 -16.09
C LEU A 242 -0.36 12.48 -17.10
N ASP A 243 -0.63 13.57 -17.82
CA ASP A 243 0.31 14.13 -18.78
C ASP A 243 1.62 14.57 -18.11
N GLU A 244 2.72 14.58 -18.88
CA GLU A 244 4.05 15.00 -18.41
C GLU A 244 4.07 16.44 -17.84
N GLY A 245 3.09 17.28 -18.17
CA GLY A 245 2.93 18.65 -17.65
C GLY A 245 2.15 18.76 -16.34
N CYS A 246 1.64 17.65 -15.79
CA CYS A 246 0.90 17.65 -14.53
C CYS A 246 1.87 17.68 -13.34
N GLU A 247 1.99 18.83 -12.68
CA GLU A 247 2.79 18.94 -11.46
C GLU A 247 2.18 18.07 -10.35
N HIS A 248 2.99 17.28 -9.64
CA HIS A 248 2.52 16.44 -8.54
C HIS A 248 2.34 17.28 -7.27
N ALA A 249 1.14 17.29 -6.70
CA ALA A 249 0.90 17.95 -5.43
C ALA A 249 1.58 17.19 -4.27
N PRO A 250 2.33 17.87 -3.39
CA PRO A 250 2.93 17.21 -2.23
C PRO A 250 1.86 16.75 -1.24
N GLY A 251 2.05 15.56 -0.67
CA GLY A 251 1.13 14.92 0.26
C GLY A 251 1.84 14.21 1.43
N LEU A 252 1.05 13.67 2.34
CA LEU A 252 1.56 12.94 3.53
C LEU A 252 1.68 11.43 3.33
N ASN A 253 1.04 10.88 2.30
CA ASN A 253 0.96 9.43 2.10
C ASN A 253 2.27 8.87 1.54
N TRP A 254 3.10 8.28 2.39
CA TRP A 254 4.36 7.64 1.98
C TRP A 254 4.15 6.45 1.03
N ARG A 255 2.99 5.77 1.06
CA ARG A 255 2.67 4.69 0.11
C ARG A 255 2.54 5.21 -1.31
N ASP A 256 2.11 6.46 -1.47
CA ASP A 256 1.97 7.14 -2.75
C ASP A 256 3.18 8.06 -2.99
N HIS A 257 4.36 7.70 -2.47
CA HIS A 257 5.59 8.48 -2.65
C HIS A 257 5.50 9.94 -2.18
N PHE A 258 4.68 10.22 -1.16
CA PHE A 258 4.41 11.57 -0.67
C PHE A 258 3.75 12.49 -1.71
N ILE A 259 2.99 11.90 -2.64
CA ILE A 259 2.14 12.61 -3.59
C ILE A 259 0.70 12.55 -3.11
N ASP A 260 0.02 13.69 -3.05
CA ASP A 260 -1.44 13.73 -2.87
C ASP A 260 -2.09 13.47 -4.23
N ILE A 261 -2.35 12.19 -4.53
CA ILE A 261 -2.94 11.77 -5.82
C ILE A 261 -4.30 12.45 -6.04
N ARG A 262 -5.12 12.61 -4.99
CA ARG A 262 -6.46 13.22 -5.10
C ARG A 262 -6.34 14.67 -5.55
N LYS A 263 -5.48 15.44 -4.89
CA LYS A 263 -5.22 16.83 -5.25
C LYS A 263 -4.54 16.95 -6.63
N THR A 264 -3.62 16.05 -6.94
CA THR A 264 -2.91 16.02 -8.23
C THR A 264 -3.87 15.77 -9.40
N VAL A 265 -4.79 14.83 -9.27
CA VAL A 265 -5.78 14.55 -10.32
C VAL A 265 -6.81 15.69 -10.43
N ALA A 266 -7.23 16.29 -9.31
CA ALA A 266 -8.14 17.43 -9.32
C ALA A 266 -7.53 18.67 -10.01
N GLN A 267 -6.25 18.99 -9.76
CA GLN A 267 -5.61 20.15 -10.39
C GLN A 267 -5.30 19.92 -11.88
N CYS A 268 -5.09 18.67 -12.29
CA CYS A 268 -4.85 18.30 -13.69
C CYS A 268 -6.14 17.95 -14.45
N GLN A 269 -7.32 18.19 -13.86
CA GLN A 269 -8.60 17.83 -14.46
C GLN A 269 -8.81 18.36 -15.88
N LEU A 270 -8.32 19.57 -16.18
CA LEU A 270 -8.49 20.20 -17.49
C LEU A 270 -7.58 19.62 -18.58
N SER A 271 -6.53 18.88 -18.22
CA SER A 271 -5.61 18.26 -19.18
C SER A 271 -5.95 16.81 -19.48
N ILE A 272 -6.79 16.15 -18.67
CA ILE A 272 -7.12 14.74 -18.87
C ILE A 272 -8.11 14.58 -20.03
N ASP A 273 -7.67 13.97 -21.12
CA ASP A 273 -8.51 13.71 -22.28
C ASP A 273 -9.51 12.56 -22.06
N LYS A 274 -10.51 12.47 -22.95
CA LYS A 274 -11.58 11.48 -22.83
C LYS A 274 -11.08 10.04 -22.94
N ASP A 275 -10.09 9.75 -23.76
CA ASP A 275 -9.60 8.38 -23.93
C ASP A 275 -8.80 7.93 -22.70
N THR A 276 -8.04 8.83 -22.07
CA THR A 276 -7.40 8.58 -20.76
C THR A 276 -8.43 8.23 -19.69
N LEU A 277 -9.56 8.95 -19.63
CA LEU A 277 -10.65 8.64 -18.71
C LEU A 277 -11.29 7.26 -19.00
N LYS A 278 -11.48 6.90 -20.27
CA LYS A 278 -11.98 5.55 -20.64
C LYS A 278 -11.00 4.45 -20.21
N ILE A 279 -9.70 4.69 -20.35
CA ILE A 279 -8.66 3.78 -19.85
C ILE A 279 -8.75 3.67 -18.33
N ALA A 280 -8.84 4.79 -17.61
CA ALA A 280 -9.00 4.82 -16.16
C ALA A 280 -10.23 4.02 -15.70
N ALA A 281 -11.36 4.11 -16.42
CA ALA A 281 -12.57 3.34 -16.13
C ALA A 281 -12.36 1.81 -16.27
N ILE A 282 -11.59 1.38 -17.28
CA ILE A 282 -11.24 -0.04 -17.45
C ILE A 282 -10.30 -0.51 -16.33
N VAL A 283 -9.30 0.29 -15.99
CA VAL A 283 -8.36 -0.04 -14.90
C VAL A 283 -9.09 -0.08 -13.55
N ALA A 284 -10.01 0.85 -13.29
CA ALA A 284 -10.86 0.86 -12.09
C ALA A 284 -11.79 -0.36 -12.01
N GLU A 285 -12.34 -0.83 -13.13
CA GLU A 285 -13.09 -2.09 -13.16
C GLU A 285 -12.21 -3.27 -12.73
N VAL A 286 -10.99 -3.34 -13.24
CA VAL A 286 -10.06 -4.43 -12.91
C VAL A 286 -9.62 -4.33 -11.45
N ASP A 287 -9.39 -3.12 -10.92
CA ASP A 287 -9.07 -2.87 -9.51
C ASP A 287 -10.18 -3.39 -8.58
N LEU A 288 -11.44 -3.02 -8.84
CA LEU A 288 -12.60 -3.54 -8.10
C LEU A 288 -12.75 -5.05 -8.26
N GLY A 289 -12.60 -5.54 -9.50
CA GLY A 289 -12.65 -6.96 -9.84
C GLY A 289 -11.67 -7.76 -8.98
N VAL A 290 -10.42 -7.32 -8.93
CA VAL A 290 -9.35 -7.96 -8.15
C VAL A 290 -9.59 -7.82 -6.65
N HIS A 291 -9.77 -6.61 -6.14
CA HIS A 291 -9.68 -6.34 -4.71
C HIS A 291 -10.99 -6.50 -3.94
N ALA A 292 -12.15 -6.30 -4.58
CA ALA A 292 -13.46 -6.50 -3.96
C ALA A 292 -14.13 -7.80 -4.40
N PHE A 293 -14.02 -8.16 -5.68
CA PHE A 293 -14.77 -9.30 -6.25
C PHE A 293 -13.91 -10.55 -6.50
N SER A 294 -12.67 -10.54 -6.00
CA SER A 294 -11.77 -11.70 -6.02
C SER A 294 -11.52 -12.29 -7.41
N TRP A 295 -11.48 -11.46 -8.45
CA TRP A 295 -11.07 -11.89 -9.78
C TRP A 295 -9.68 -12.55 -9.72
N SER A 296 -9.55 -13.66 -10.44
CA SER A 296 -8.27 -14.32 -10.60
C SER A 296 -7.32 -13.45 -11.42
N GLN A 297 -6.02 -13.71 -11.31
CA GLN A 297 -5.03 -13.06 -12.18
C GLN A 297 -5.36 -13.26 -13.66
N GLN A 298 -5.83 -14.45 -14.06
CA GLN A 298 -6.19 -14.74 -15.45
C GLN A 298 -7.38 -13.89 -15.93
N GLN A 299 -8.40 -13.71 -15.09
CA GLN A 299 -9.55 -12.86 -15.41
C GLN A 299 -9.14 -11.40 -15.56
N ALA A 300 -8.34 -10.88 -14.62
CA ALA A 300 -7.82 -9.53 -14.66
C ALA A 300 -6.94 -9.29 -15.91
N MET A 301 -6.00 -10.19 -16.18
CA MET A 301 -5.14 -10.16 -17.37
C MET A 301 -5.95 -10.16 -18.66
N HIS A 302 -6.88 -11.11 -18.80
CA HIS A 302 -7.73 -11.19 -19.99
C HIS A 302 -8.52 -9.90 -20.21
N ARG A 303 -9.07 -9.31 -19.13
CA ARG A 303 -9.79 -8.05 -19.22
C ARG A 303 -8.90 -6.90 -19.69
N LEU A 304 -7.70 -6.76 -19.11
CA LEU A 304 -6.74 -5.73 -19.52
C LEU A 304 -6.31 -5.90 -20.97
N GLN A 305 -5.93 -7.11 -21.39
CA GLN A 305 -5.48 -7.40 -22.75
C GLN A 305 -6.56 -7.12 -23.79
N THR A 306 -7.78 -7.60 -23.55
CA THR A 306 -8.87 -7.46 -24.52
C THR A 306 -9.41 -6.05 -24.61
N ARG A 307 -9.45 -5.30 -23.51
CA ARG A 307 -10.04 -3.94 -23.48
C ARG A 307 -9.03 -2.84 -23.80
N LEU A 308 -7.77 -3.03 -23.45
CA LEU A 308 -6.69 -2.05 -23.62
C LEU A 308 -5.67 -2.44 -24.73
N ASN A 309 -5.98 -3.46 -25.53
CA ASN A 309 -5.11 -3.95 -26.60
C ASN A 309 -3.65 -4.18 -26.15
N LEU A 310 -3.48 -4.74 -24.96
CA LEU A 310 -2.18 -4.95 -24.33
C LEU A 310 -1.65 -6.34 -24.65
N ASN A 311 -0.34 -6.45 -24.86
CA ASN A 311 0.34 -7.75 -24.79
C ASN A 311 0.44 -8.25 -23.34
N GLU A 312 0.88 -9.49 -23.17
CA GLU A 312 0.96 -10.13 -21.85
C GLU A 312 1.87 -9.37 -20.87
N ALA A 313 3.07 -8.95 -21.30
CA ALA A 313 4.01 -8.24 -20.44
C ALA A 313 3.44 -6.88 -19.99
N GLN A 314 2.81 -6.14 -20.90
CA GLN A 314 2.16 -4.86 -20.63
C GLN A 314 0.98 -5.00 -19.67
N ALA A 315 0.10 -5.97 -19.90
CA ALA A 315 -1.03 -6.23 -19.01
C ALA A 315 -0.57 -6.66 -17.62
N TYR A 316 0.50 -7.47 -17.53
CA TYR A 316 1.06 -7.90 -16.26
C TYR A 316 1.70 -6.74 -15.49
N ALA A 317 2.42 -5.84 -16.16
CA ALA A 317 2.96 -4.63 -15.54
C ALA A 317 1.85 -3.72 -14.97
N LEU A 318 0.77 -3.53 -15.72
CA LEU A 318 -0.39 -2.76 -15.25
C LEU A 318 -1.11 -3.46 -14.09
N LEU A 319 -1.28 -4.79 -14.17
CA LEU A 319 -1.87 -5.57 -13.08
C LEU A 319 -1.03 -5.51 -11.80
N LYS A 320 0.30 -5.50 -11.90
CA LYS A 320 1.18 -5.26 -10.76
C LYS A 320 0.91 -3.91 -10.11
N SER A 321 0.78 -2.84 -10.92
CA SER A 321 0.45 -1.52 -10.38
C SER A 321 -0.91 -1.53 -9.67
N ILE A 322 -1.94 -2.16 -10.25
CA ILE A 322 -3.26 -2.33 -9.59
C ILE A 322 -3.11 -3.03 -8.23
N VAL A 323 -2.41 -4.17 -8.18
CA VAL A 323 -2.23 -4.95 -6.95
C VAL A 323 -1.43 -4.19 -5.89
N PHE A 324 -0.41 -3.42 -6.30
CA PHE A 324 0.45 -2.68 -5.37
C PHE A 324 -0.13 -1.33 -4.96
N TYR A 325 -1.04 -0.77 -5.74
CA TYR A 325 -1.68 0.53 -5.52
C TYR A 325 -3.22 0.44 -5.54
N PRO A 326 -3.82 -0.42 -4.70
CA PRO A 326 -5.25 -0.68 -4.70
C PRO A 326 -6.05 0.60 -4.48
N ALA A 327 -7.13 0.74 -5.25
CA ALA A 327 -8.06 1.86 -5.25
C ALA A 327 -7.49 3.21 -5.73
N THR A 328 -6.19 3.36 -5.96
CA THR A 328 -5.60 4.66 -6.38
C THR A 328 -6.22 5.17 -7.68
N ILE A 329 -6.56 4.29 -8.61
CA ILE A 329 -7.17 4.65 -9.91
C ILE A 329 -8.60 5.21 -9.76
N LEU A 330 -9.29 4.97 -8.64
CA LEU A 330 -10.65 5.44 -8.42
C LEU A 330 -10.71 6.96 -8.17
N VAL A 331 -9.57 7.63 -7.99
CA VAL A 331 -9.50 9.10 -7.91
C VAL A 331 -10.08 9.82 -9.14
N PHE A 332 -10.14 9.15 -10.30
CA PHE A 332 -10.75 9.70 -11.51
C PHE A 332 -12.29 9.66 -11.51
N LEU A 333 -12.93 9.09 -10.47
CA LEU A 333 -14.37 8.83 -10.49
C LEU A 333 -15.21 10.09 -10.75
N GLU A 334 -14.84 11.24 -10.18
CA GLU A 334 -15.58 12.49 -10.40
C GLU A 334 -15.49 12.95 -11.85
N GLN A 335 -14.33 12.81 -12.50
CA GLN A 335 -14.17 13.11 -13.93
C GLN A 335 -14.94 12.13 -14.80
N LEU A 336 -15.04 10.86 -14.39
CA LEU A 336 -15.81 9.83 -15.10
C LEU A 336 -17.33 10.09 -15.07
N LYS A 337 -17.86 10.73 -14.01
CA LYS A 337 -19.28 11.11 -13.92
C LYS A 337 -19.69 12.26 -14.85
N LEU A 338 -18.72 13.02 -15.36
CA LEU A 338 -18.96 14.21 -16.20
C LEU A 338 -18.94 13.89 -17.70
N GLN A 339 -18.69 12.63 -18.08
CA GLN A 339 -18.83 12.14 -19.45
C GLN A 339 -20.27 11.74 -19.74
#